data_AF-A0A0D2J0I3-F1
#
_entry.id   AF-A0A0D2J0I3-F1
#
_cell.length_a   1.000
_cell.length_b   1.000
_cell.length_c   1.000
_cell.angle_alpha   90.00
_cell.angle_beta   90.00
_cell.angle_gamma   90.00
#
_symmetry.space_group_name_H-M   'P 1'
#
loop_
_entity.id
_entity.type
_entity.pdbx_description
1 polymer ?
#
loop_
_entity_poly.entity_id
_entity_poly.type
_entity_poly.pdbx_seq_one_letter_code
_entity_poly.pdbx_strand_id
1 'polypeptide(L)'
;MDSATHEKLLQATAGTSKTDLDLPQSLLDAAGDLPITQSLLEVAARNFWNGAKAMRLFLDRHTNLPLSEAIVAAAAGNERDGIEIINLLSRYLELPITTQVVQAALQNKPIGGEMMKLLLSKGENIPVAEEMVIEIARRFDGQAMKLLLSRCENVSITTGVVVAAAGNWNEGREVMELICQSDSVTIMEGIVTEVARRFNEQMMKPLLSRGENIPIIIIITHTPVQAVQSIGY
;
A
#
# COMPACT_ATOMS: atom_id res chain seq x y z
N MET A 1 -12.94 -40.07 10.36
CA MET A 1 -13.28 -38.82 9.66
C MET A 1 -12.60 -38.84 8.31
N ASP A 2 -13.27 -38.39 7.25
CA ASP A 2 -12.65 -38.24 5.93
C ASP A 2 -11.76 -36.97 5.83
N SER A 3 -10.98 -36.84 4.76
CA SER A 3 -10.07 -35.69 4.56
C SER A 3 -10.82 -34.35 4.52
N ALA A 4 -12.04 -34.33 3.97
CA ALA A 4 -12.86 -33.11 3.86
C ALA A 4 -13.35 -32.62 5.22
N THR A 5 -13.66 -33.54 6.13
CA THR A 5 -14.08 -33.21 7.50
C THR A 5 -12.90 -32.67 8.31
N HIS A 6 -11.68 -33.20 8.12
CA HIS A 6 -10.47 -32.67 8.76
C HIS A 6 -10.11 -31.27 8.24
N GLU A 7 -10.20 -31.03 6.93
CA GLU A 7 -9.94 -29.70 6.36
C GLU A 7 -10.91 -28.65 6.90
N LYS A 8 -12.22 -28.95 6.96
CA LYS A 8 -13.22 -28.04 7.54
C LYS A 8 -12.94 -27.73 9.01
N LEU A 9 -12.49 -28.73 9.78
CA LEU A 9 -12.13 -28.54 11.17
C LEU A 9 -10.85 -27.70 11.32
N LEU A 10 -9.86 -27.90 10.45
CA LEU A 10 -8.66 -27.06 10.38
C LEU A 10 -9.00 -25.63 9.99
N GLN A 11 -9.88 -25.40 9.02
CA GLN A 11 -10.32 -24.04 8.67
C GLN A 11 -11.04 -23.36 9.83
N ALA A 12 -11.97 -24.06 10.47
CA ALA A 12 -12.71 -23.52 11.61
C ALA A 12 -11.76 -23.11 12.74
N THR A 13 -10.77 -23.95 13.05
CA THR A 13 -9.80 -23.70 14.14
C THR A 13 -8.69 -22.71 13.75
N ALA A 14 -8.25 -22.70 12.49
CA ALA A 14 -7.32 -21.69 11.97
C ALA A 14 -7.95 -20.29 11.92
N GLY A 15 -9.28 -20.20 11.89
CA GLY A 15 -10.03 -18.94 11.94
C GLY A 15 -10.47 -18.51 13.35
N THR A 16 -10.20 -19.28 14.41
CA THR A 16 -10.66 -18.95 15.78
C THR A 16 -9.67 -18.07 16.57
N SER A 17 -10.13 -17.64 17.75
CA SER A 17 -9.65 -16.48 18.51
C SER A 17 -8.37 -16.70 19.33
N LYS A 18 -7.95 -15.60 19.98
CA LYS A 18 -6.72 -15.27 20.74
C LYS A 18 -5.88 -16.37 21.40
N THR A 19 -6.42 -17.53 21.77
CA THR A 19 -5.72 -18.48 22.68
C THR A 19 -5.47 -19.88 22.13
N ASP A 20 -6.05 -20.29 21.00
CA ASP A 20 -6.13 -21.73 20.69
C ASP A 20 -5.51 -22.11 19.33
N LEU A 21 -4.19 -22.24 19.29
CA LEU A 21 -3.48 -22.92 18.20
C LEU A 21 -3.17 -24.39 18.55
N ASP A 22 -3.44 -24.80 19.78
CA ASP A 22 -3.19 -26.16 20.25
C ASP A 22 -4.06 -27.17 19.48
N LEU A 23 -5.27 -26.77 19.10
CA LEU A 23 -6.17 -27.58 18.27
C LEU A 23 -5.69 -27.78 16.83
N PRO A 24 -5.38 -26.73 16.03
CA PRO A 24 -4.76 -26.90 14.71
C PRO A 24 -3.47 -27.73 14.76
N GLN A 25 -2.59 -27.45 15.73
CA GLN A 25 -1.33 -28.16 15.92
C GLN A 25 -1.58 -29.65 16.20
N SER A 26 -2.43 -29.96 17.18
CA SER A 26 -2.77 -31.34 17.55
C SER A 26 -3.47 -32.09 16.42
N LEU A 27 -4.31 -31.40 15.64
CA LEU A 27 -4.98 -32.00 14.49
C LEU A 27 -3.99 -32.36 13.39
N LEU A 28 -3.04 -31.47 13.08
CA LEU A 28 -1.98 -31.80 12.12
C LEU A 28 -1.03 -32.88 12.65
N ASP A 29 -0.79 -32.94 13.97
CA ASP A 29 0.05 -33.98 14.58
C ASP A 29 -0.66 -35.35 14.62
N ALA A 30 -1.97 -35.38 14.86
CA ALA A 30 -2.76 -36.60 14.98
C ALA A 30 -3.21 -37.18 13.63
N ALA A 31 -3.42 -36.34 12.62
CA ALA A 31 -4.00 -36.75 11.34
C ALA A 31 -2.99 -37.06 10.22
N GLY A 32 -1.67 -36.93 10.46
CA GLY A 32 -0.63 -37.20 9.47
C GLY A 32 -0.51 -36.12 8.38
N ASP A 33 -0.15 -36.51 7.14
CA ASP A 33 -0.04 -35.64 5.95
C ASP A 33 -1.41 -35.09 5.50
N LEU A 34 -2.04 -34.25 6.33
CA LEU A 34 -3.20 -33.47 5.89
C LEU A 34 -2.72 -32.43 4.86
N PRO A 35 -3.30 -32.42 3.64
CA PRO A 35 -2.90 -31.46 2.63
C PRO A 35 -3.24 -30.05 3.11
N ILE A 36 -2.22 -29.21 3.24
CA ILE A 36 -2.43 -27.77 3.40
C ILE A 36 -2.96 -27.24 2.07
N THR A 37 -4.13 -26.60 2.10
CA THR A 37 -4.78 -26.06 0.91
C THR A 37 -4.63 -24.55 0.85
N GLN A 38 -4.80 -23.97 -0.35
CA GLN A 38 -4.84 -22.51 -0.50
C GLN A 38 -5.94 -21.86 0.35
N SER A 39 -7.09 -22.54 0.50
CA SER A 39 -8.19 -22.04 1.35
C SER A 39 -7.79 -21.97 2.82
N LEU A 40 -7.04 -22.96 3.31
CA LEU A 40 -6.53 -22.94 4.68
C LEU A 40 -5.51 -21.81 4.89
N LEU A 41 -4.64 -21.59 3.89
CA LEU A 41 -3.70 -20.47 3.91
C LEU A 41 -4.42 -19.11 3.92
N GLU A 42 -5.47 -18.95 3.12
CA GLU A 42 -6.27 -17.73 3.09
C GLU A 42 -6.97 -17.48 4.43
N VAL A 43 -7.60 -18.49 5.03
CA VAL A 43 -8.28 -18.38 6.33
C VAL A 43 -7.32 -17.91 7.41
N ALA A 44 -6.12 -18.49 7.48
CA ALA A 44 -5.14 -18.06 8.45
C ALA A 44 -4.53 -16.69 8.11
N ALA A 45 -4.34 -16.33 6.83
CA ALA A 45 -3.94 -14.98 6.45
C ALA A 45 -4.95 -13.91 6.89
N ARG A 46 -6.26 -14.24 6.89
CA ARG A 46 -7.33 -13.36 7.39
C ARG A 46 -7.47 -13.36 8.91
N ASN A 47 -6.87 -14.33 9.62
CA ASN A 47 -7.04 -14.43 11.07
C ASN A 47 -6.33 -13.26 11.77
N PHE A 48 -7.14 -12.37 12.34
CA PHE A 48 -6.68 -11.18 13.06
C PHE A 48 -5.84 -11.52 14.30
N TRP A 49 -6.09 -12.64 14.99
CA TRP A 49 -5.51 -12.90 16.31
C TRP A 49 -4.23 -13.72 16.29
N ASN A 50 -4.18 -14.73 15.41
CA ASN A 50 -3.12 -15.74 15.37
C ASN A 50 -2.69 -16.05 13.93
N GLY A 51 -2.98 -15.16 12.98
CA GLY A 51 -2.74 -15.42 11.55
C GLY A 51 -1.28 -15.69 11.23
N ALA A 52 -0.34 -14.93 11.81
CA ALA A 52 1.08 -15.16 11.58
C ALA A 52 1.56 -16.53 12.11
N LYS A 53 1.07 -16.94 13.29
CA LYS A 53 1.43 -18.23 13.89
C LYS A 53 0.83 -19.40 13.12
N ALA A 54 -0.44 -19.31 12.72
CA ALA A 54 -1.08 -20.31 11.88
C ALA A 54 -0.37 -20.42 10.51
N MET A 55 0.01 -19.29 9.91
CA MET A 55 0.83 -19.27 8.69
C MET A 55 2.16 -19.96 8.84
N ARG A 56 2.88 -19.69 9.91
CA ARG A 56 4.15 -20.36 10.18
C ARG A 56 3.97 -21.87 10.29
N LEU A 57 2.99 -22.30 11.05
CA LEU A 57 2.67 -23.71 11.28
C LEU A 57 2.28 -24.44 9.98
N PHE A 58 1.56 -23.80 9.06
CA PHE A 58 1.22 -24.38 7.76
C PHE A 58 2.40 -24.38 6.78
N LEU A 59 3.17 -23.30 6.71
CA LEU A 59 4.31 -23.16 5.79
C LEU A 59 5.50 -24.04 6.19
N ASP A 60 5.74 -24.24 7.49
CA ASP A 60 6.83 -25.09 7.99
C ASP A 60 6.62 -26.58 7.64
N ARG A 61 5.38 -27.00 7.37
CA ARG A 61 5.05 -28.39 6.97
C ARG A 61 4.97 -28.58 5.46
N HIS A 62 4.60 -27.56 4.70
CA HIS A 62 4.43 -27.68 3.25
C HIS A 62 4.81 -26.38 2.51
N THR A 63 5.99 -26.36 1.88
CA THR A 63 6.59 -25.18 1.25
C THR A 63 6.29 -25.01 -0.26
N ASN A 64 5.59 -25.95 -0.89
CA ASN A 64 5.49 -26.02 -2.37
C ASN A 64 4.13 -25.56 -2.94
N LEU A 65 3.29 -24.86 -2.17
CA LEU A 65 1.99 -24.39 -2.65
C LEU A 65 2.12 -23.02 -3.32
N PRO A 66 1.69 -22.84 -4.58
CA PRO A 66 1.72 -21.53 -5.22
C PRO A 66 0.85 -20.54 -4.43
N LEU A 67 1.41 -19.37 -4.13
CA LEU A 67 0.66 -18.29 -3.50
C LEU A 67 -0.35 -17.73 -4.48
N SER A 68 -1.62 -17.70 -4.07
CA SER A 68 -2.67 -17.02 -4.81
C SER A 68 -2.72 -15.55 -4.42
N GLU A 69 -3.22 -14.73 -5.34
CA GLU A 69 -3.58 -13.33 -5.09
C GLU A 69 -4.46 -13.20 -3.84
N ALA A 70 -5.42 -14.11 -3.64
CA ALA A 70 -6.34 -14.08 -2.50
C ALA A 70 -5.62 -14.20 -1.14
N ILE A 71 -4.60 -15.05 -1.04
CA ILE A 71 -3.79 -15.21 0.19
C ILE A 71 -3.02 -13.92 0.48
N VAL A 72 -2.39 -13.32 -0.54
CA VAL A 72 -1.61 -12.09 -0.39
C VAL A 72 -2.53 -10.90 -0.07
N ALA A 73 -3.70 -10.80 -0.71
CA ALA A 73 -4.68 -9.75 -0.44
C ALA A 73 -5.27 -9.89 0.98
N ALA A 74 -5.56 -11.11 1.43
CA ALA A 74 -5.97 -11.39 2.80
C ALA A 74 -4.92 -10.92 3.82
N ALA A 75 -3.64 -11.24 3.57
CA ALA A 75 -2.54 -10.79 4.42
C ALA A 75 -2.36 -9.26 4.40
N ALA A 76 -2.45 -8.63 3.23
CA ALA A 76 -2.35 -7.18 3.09
C ALA A 76 -3.48 -6.43 3.82
N GLY A 77 -4.68 -7.02 3.87
CA GLY A 77 -5.83 -6.52 4.62
C GLY A 77 -5.84 -6.87 6.11
N ASN A 78 -4.89 -7.68 6.60
CA ASN A 78 -4.84 -8.06 8.02
C ASN A 78 -4.18 -6.94 8.84
N GLU A 79 -5.00 -6.25 9.63
CA GLU A 79 -4.59 -5.06 10.40
C GLU A 79 -3.63 -5.35 11.57
N ARG A 80 -3.46 -6.63 11.94
CA ARG A 80 -2.70 -7.02 13.13
C ARG A 80 -1.39 -7.72 12.78
N ASP A 81 -1.49 -8.81 12.02
CA ASP A 81 -0.36 -9.69 11.70
C ASP A 81 0.08 -9.55 10.22
N GLY A 82 -0.58 -8.72 9.42
CA GLY A 82 -0.39 -8.66 7.97
C GLY A 82 1.07 -8.45 7.53
N ILE A 83 1.80 -7.55 8.18
CA ILE A 83 3.22 -7.30 7.90
C ILE A 83 4.08 -8.55 8.14
N GLU A 84 3.83 -9.26 9.25
CA GLU A 84 4.55 -10.49 9.55
C GLU A 84 4.19 -11.59 8.55
N ILE A 85 2.91 -11.71 8.20
CA ILE A 85 2.44 -12.71 7.22
C ILE A 85 3.08 -12.45 5.85
N ILE A 86 3.05 -11.22 5.31
CA ILE A 86 3.69 -10.90 4.02
C ILE A 86 5.19 -11.20 4.05
N ASN A 87 5.88 -10.89 5.15
CA ASN A 87 7.30 -11.22 5.30
C ASN A 87 7.54 -12.73 5.32
N LEU A 88 6.70 -13.52 5.99
CA LEU A 88 6.76 -14.99 5.97
C LEU A 88 6.56 -15.52 4.55
N LEU A 89 5.50 -15.08 3.86
CA LEU A 89 5.17 -15.51 2.50
C LEU A 89 6.33 -15.22 1.52
N SER A 90 6.94 -14.03 1.61
CA SER A 90 8.06 -13.63 0.74
C SER A 90 9.34 -14.47 0.89
N ARG A 91 9.45 -15.31 1.93
CA ARG A 91 10.59 -16.22 2.09
C ARG A 91 10.44 -17.52 1.32
N TYR A 92 9.20 -17.89 1.01
CA TYR A 92 8.89 -19.17 0.38
C TYR A 92 8.68 -19.00 -1.13
N LEU A 93 8.03 -17.91 -1.56
CA LEU A 93 7.65 -17.69 -2.95
C LEU A 93 7.59 -16.20 -3.31
N GLU A 94 7.71 -15.92 -4.61
CA GLU A 94 7.40 -14.60 -5.18
C GLU A 94 5.95 -14.22 -4.90
N LEU A 95 5.73 -12.97 -4.49
CA LEU A 95 4.41 -12.47 -4.13
C LEU A 95 3.67 -11.99 -5.39
N PRO A 96 2.48 -12.51 -5.72
CA PRO A 96 1.62 -11.91 -6.74
C PRO A 96 1.05 -10.58 -6.22
N ILE A 97 1.78 -9.47 -6.37
CA ILE A 97 1.32 -8.13 -5.98
C ILE A 97 0.47 -7.55 -7.11
N THR A 98 -0.83 -7.80 -7.04
CA THR A 98 -1.82 -7.33 -8.00
C THR A 98 -2.53 -6.06 -7.52
N THR A 99 -3.40 -5.53 -8.39
CA THR A 99 -4.35 -4.45 -8.07
C THR A 99 -5.18 -4.74 -6.81
N GLN A 100 -5.64 -5.97 -6.60
CA GLN A 100 -6.45 -6.33 -5.43
C GLN A 100 -5.62 -6.32 -4.13
N VAL A 101 -4.36 -6.78 -4.21
CA VAL A 101 -3.43 -6.75 -3.08
C VAL A 101 -3.14 -5.31 -2.66
N VAL A 102 -2.88 -4.43 -3.64
CA VAL A 102 -2.68 -3.00 -3.40
C VAL A 102 -3.95 -2.39 -2.78
N GLN A 103 -5.15 -2.67 -3.32
CA GLN A 103 -6.40 -2.18 -2.74
C GLN A 103 -6.60 -2.62 -1.29
N ALA A 104 -6.30 -3.89 -0.97
CA ALA A 104 -6.40 -4.39 0.40
C ALA A 104 -5.46 -3.63 1.35
N ALA A 105 -4.22 -3.36 0.92
CA ALA A 105 -3.27 -2.55 1.69
C ALA A 105 -3.75 -1.10 1.88
N LEU A 106 -4.32 -0.46 0.85
CA LEU A 106 -4.87 0.90 0.94
C LEU A 106 -6.07 1.00 1.89
N GLN A 107 -6.90 -0.04 1.94
CA GLN A 107 -8.08 -0.12 2.81
C GLN A 107 -7.71 -0.45 4.27
N ASN A 108 -6.53 -1.01 4.52
CA ASN A 108 -6.00 -1.29 5.85
C ASN A 108 -5.61 0.01 6.56
N LYS A 109 -6.57 0.66 7.24
CA LYS A 109 -6.34 1.98 7.85
C LYS A 109 -5.25 2.01 8.92
N PRO A 110 -5.13 1.01 9.82
CA PRO A 110 -4.13 1.06 10.89
C PRO A 110 -2.68 0.98 10.39
N ILE A 111 -2.39 0.17 9.37
CA ILE A 111 -1.03 -0.12 8.92
C ILE A 111 -0.81 0.03 7.41
N GLY A 112 -1.76 0.61 6.68
CA GLY A 112 -1.75 0.64 5.20
C GLY A 112 -0.54 1.33 4.60
N GLY A 113 0.00 2.37 5.24
CA GLY A 113 1.24 3.03 4.80
C GLY A 113 2.45 2.10 4.90
N GLU A 114 2.62 1.43 6.05
CA GLU A 114 3.68 0.44 6.25
C GLU A 114 3.51 -0.78 5.33
N MET A 115 2.27 -1.23 5.13
CA MET A 115 1.95 -2.31 4.21
C MET A 115 2.31 -1.94 2.77
N MET A 116 1.95 -0.74 2.31
CA MET A 116 2.33 -0.28 0.97
C MET A 116 3.85 -0.18 0.80
N LYS A 117 4.57 0.33 1.79
CA LYS A 117 6.05 0.36 1.76
C LYS A 117 6.62 -1.06 1.66
N LEU A 118 6.07 -2.02 2.42
CA LEU A 118 6.48 -3.41 2.35
C LEU A 118 6.22 -4.01 0.97
N LEU A 119 5.01 -3.87 0.42
CA LEU A 119 4.66 -4.39 -0.91
C LEU A 119 5.55 -3.80 -2.00
N LEU A 120 5.77 -2.48 -1.99
CA LEU A 120 6.68 -1.79 -2.92
C LEU A 120 8.15 -2.23 -2.78
N SER A 121 8.56 -2.69 -1.60
CA SER A 121 9.91 -3.21 -1.39
C SER A 121 10.11 -4.63 -1.91
N LYS A 122 9.01 -5.39 -2.08
CA LYS A 122 9.02 -6.82 -2.45
C LYS A 122 8.68 -7.05 -3.92
N GLY A 123 7.96 -6.15 -4.57
CA GLY A 123 7.61 -6.24 -5.98
C GLY A 123 8.34 -5.22 -6.85
N GLU A 124 8.37 -5.51 -8.15
CA GLU A 124 8.70 -4.58 -9.22
C GLU A 124 7.51 -4.50 -10.16
N ASN A 125 7.33 -3.37 -10.86
CA ASN A 125 6.25 -3.19 -11.85
C ASN A 125 4.85 -3.46 -11.30
N ILE A 126 4.61 -3.03 -10.06
CA ILE A 126 3.32 -3.20 -9.39
C ILE A 126 2.25 -2.40 -10.18
N PRO A 127 1.09 -3.00 -10.51
CA PRO A 127 0.02 -2.30 -11.20
C PRO A 127 -0.62 -1.28 -10.26
N VAL A 128 -0.33 0.00 -10.47
CA VAL A 128 -0.92 1.10 -9.69
C VAL A 128 -1.73 2.00 -10.61
N ALA A 129 -3.05 1.97 -10.44
CA ALA A 129 -3.97 2.87 -11.13
C ALA A 129 -3.90 4.29 -10.54
N GLU A 130 -4.28 5.31 -11.31
CA GLU A 130 -4.25 6.71 -10.89
C GLU A 130 -4.97 6.93 -9.54
N GLU A 131 -6.14 6.32 -9.35
CA GLU A 131 -6.93 6.44 -8.11
C GLU A 131 -6.17 5.93 -6.89
N MET A 132 -5.31 4.94 -7.06
CA MET A 132 -4.44 4.43 -6.00
C MET A 132 -3.30 5.39 -5.71
N VAL A 133 -2.69 5.99 -6.75
CA VAL A 133 -1.67 7.03 -6.60
C VAL A 133 -2.24 8.23 -5.85
N ILE A 134 -3.46 8.64 -6.20
CA ILE A 134 -4.21 9.71 -5.51
C ILE A 134 -4.38 9.38 -4.02
N GLU A 135 -4.76 8.16 -3.69
CA GLU A 135 -4.96 7.74 -2.30
C GLU A 135 -3.64 7.68 -1.51
N ILE A 136 -2.57 7.17 -2.13
CA ILE A 136 -1.21 7.15 -1.56
C ILE A 136 -0.74 8.58 -1.28
N ALA A 137 -0.86 9.49 -2.27
CA ALA A 137 -0.48 10.89 -2.14
C ALA A 137 -1.24 11.61 -1.02
N ARG A 138 -2.54 11.30 -0.86
CA ARG A 138 -3.42 11.92 0.14
C ARG A 138 -3.08 11.49 1.57
N ARG A 139 -2.68 10.24 1.77
CA ARG A 139 -2.68 9.60 3.11
C ARG A 139 -1.32 9.21 3.65
N PHE A 140 -0.36 8.92 2.79
CA PHE A 140 0.91 8.29 3.21
C PHE A 140 2.08 9.28 3.18
N ASP A 141 3.18 8.83 3.76
CA ASP A 141 4.41 9.61 3.91
C ASP A 141 5.20 9.74 2.59
N GLY A 142 6.21 10.61 2.58
CA GLY A 142 7.10 10.77 1.43
C GLY A 142 7.84 9.49 1.08
N GLN A 143 8.16 8.63 2.05
CA GLN A 143 8.86 7.37 1.76
C GLN A 143 8.01 6.40 0.93
N ALA A 144 6.71 6.28 1.21
CA ALA A 144 5.77 5.51 0.39
C ALA A 144 5.68 6.09 -1.02
N MET A 145 5.58 7.42 -1.16
CA MET A 145 5.56 8.08 -2.48
C MET A 145 6.87 7.87 -3.25
N LYS A 146 8.02 7.99 -2.59
CA LYS A 146 9.34 7.77 -3.19
C LYS A 146 9.50 6.33 -3.69
N LEU A 147 9.06 5.35 -2.92
CA LEU A 147 9.07 3.94 -3.33
C LEU A 147 8.14 3.72 -4.53
N LEU A 148 6.95 4.32 -4.53
CA LEU A 148 6.02 4.25 -5.65
C LEU A 148 6.65 4.77 -6.95
N LEU A 149 7.22 5.98 -6.91
CA LEU A 149 7.83 6.63 -8.06
C LEU A 149 9.09 5.91 -8.59
N SER A 150 9.81 5.20 -7.72
CA SER A 150 11.07 4.52 -8.09
C SER A 150 10.89 3.06 -8.49
N ARG A 151 9.80 2.40 -8.11
CA ARG A 151 9.58 0.96 -8.33
C ARG A 151 8.44 0.63 -9.28
N CYS A 152 7.58 1.58 -9.57
CA CYS A 152 6.48 1.40 -10.52
C CYS A 152 6.80 2.20 -11.78
N GLU A 153 6.90 1.52 -12.91
CA GLU A 153 6.95 2.18 -14.21
C GLU A 153 5.58 2.80 -14.54
N ASN A 154 5.57 3.93 -15.24
CA ASN A 154 4.36 4.59 -15.74
C ASN A 154 3.37 5.09 -14.67
N VAL A 155 3.85 5.50 -13.50
CA VAL A 155 3.02 6.21 -12.51
C VAL A 155 2.52 7.52 -13.12
N SER A 156 1.22 7.57 -13.41
CA SER A 156 0.57 8.78 -13.94
C SER A 156 0.42 9.82 -12.83
N ILE A 157 1.16 10.93 -12.92
CA ILE A 157 1.02 12.07 -12.02
C ILE A 157 0.11 13.11 -12.68
N THR A 158 -1.17 13.09 -12.29
CA THR A 158 -2.18 14.04 -12.78
C THR A 158 -2.40 15.20 -11.81
N THR A 159 -3.20 16.19 -12.24
CA THR A 159 -3.69 17.25 -11.34
C THR A 159 -4.34 16.68 -10.08
N GLY A 160 -5.06 15.56 -10.20
CA GLY A 160 -5.69 14.88 -9.05
C GLY A 160 -4.67 14.41 -8.01
N VAL A 161 -3.56 13.83 -8.47
CA VAL A 161 -2.46 13.39 -7.60
C VAL A 161 -1.80 14.56 -6.89
N VAL A 162 -1.50 15.64 -7.61
CA VAL A 162 -0.86 16.84 -7.02
C VAL A 162 -1.79 17.52 -6.00
N VAL A 163 -3.08 17.68 -6.32
CA VAL A 163 -4.06 18.24 -5.38
C VAL A 163 -4.23 17.34 -4.15
N ALA A 164 -4.16 16.01 -4.31
CA ALA A 164 -4.20 15.07 -3.20
C ALA A 164 -2.97 15.20 -2.29
N ALA A 165 -1.76 15.29 -2.88
CA ALA A 165 -0.52 15.52 -2.16
C ALA A 165 -0.54 16.84 -1.37
N ALA A 166 -0.97 17.94 -2.00
CA ALA A 166 -1.10 19.23 -1.33
C ALA A 166 -2.13 19.21 -0.17
N GLY A 167 -3.11 18.31 -0.24
CA GLY A 167 -4.11 18.10 0.80
C GLY A 167 -3.70 17.12 1.91
N ASN A 168 -2.52 16.51 1.84
CA ASN A 168 -2.02 15.60 2.86
C ASN A 168 -1.52 16.38 4.09
N TRP A 169 -2.26 16.26 5.21
CA TRP A 169 -2.05 17.08 6.40
C TRP A 169 -0.78 16.76 7.19
N ASN A 170 -0.23 15.55 7.04
CA ASN A 170 0.93 15.14 7.80
C ASN A 170 2.22 15.41 7.01
N GLU A 171 2.30 14.91 5.77
CA GLU A 171 3.54 14.88 4.97
C GLU A 171 3.39 15.52 3.58
N GLY A 172 2.33 16.30 3.36
CA GLY A 172 2.01 16.85 2.03
C GLY A 172 3.12 17.66 1.39
N ARG A 173 3.96 18.35 2.17
CA ARG A 173 5.14 19.05 1.64
C ARG A 173 6.14 18.09 1.01
N GLU A 174 6.55 17.07 1.76
CA GLU A 174 7.57 16.11 1.30
C GLU A 174 7.05 15.33 0.08
N VAL A 175 5.78 14.89 0.13
CA VAL A 175 5.13 14.21 -0.99
C VAL A 175 5.08 15.12 -2.23
N MET A 176 4.72 16.39 -2.07
CA MET A 176 4.74 17.39 -3.15
C MET A 176 6.14 17.58 -3.73
N GLU A 177 7.16 17.68 -2.90
CA GLU A 177 8.56 17.83 -3.34
C GLU A 177 9.02 16.63 -4.18
N LEU A 178 8.73 15.41 -3.73
CA LEU A 178 9.04 14.18 -4.45
C LEU A 178 8.32 14.10 -5.80
N ILE A 179 7.03 14.43 -5.82
CA ILE A 179 6.24 14.44 -7.06
C ILE A 179 6.82 15.46 -8.05
N CYS A 180 7.11 16.68 -7.60
CA CYS A 180 7.63 17.74 -8.48
C CYS A 180 9.05 17.43 -9.00
N GLN A 181 9.85 16.67 -8.26
CA GLN A 181 11.18 16.24 -8.68
C GLN A 181 11.16 15.05 -9.63
N SER A 182 10.04 14.33 -9.72
CA SER A 182 9.86 13.20 -10.63
C SER A 182 9.77 13.67 -12.08
N ASP A 183 10.40 12.94 -13.00
CA ASP A 183 10.27 13.21 -14.44
C ASP A 183 8.91 12.75 -15.00
N SER A 184 8.14 11.99 -14.21
CA SER A 184 6.79 11.54 -14.58
C SER A 184 5.73 12.65 -14.53
N VAL A 185 6.05 13.83 -13.98
CA VAL A 185 5.11 14.95 -13.92
C VAL A 185 5.48 16.05 -14.92
N THR A 186 4.52 16.46 -15.74
CA THR A 186 4.59 17.72 -16.47
C THR A 186 3.82 18.77 -15.68
N ILE A 187 4.52 19.75 -15.10
CA ILE A 187 3.87 20.82 -14.35
C ILE A 187 3.19 21.79 -15.32
N MET A 188 1.86 21.73 -15.40
CA MET A 188 1.04 22.59 -16.26
C MET A 188 0.39 23.73 -15.46
N GLU A 189 0.06 24.82 -16.14
CA GLU A 189 -0.64 25.99 -15.56
C GLU A 189 -1.92 25.61 -14.79
N GLY A 190 -2.69 24.64 -15.30
CA GLY A 190 -3.91 24.15 -14.64
C GLY A 190 -3.65 23.52 -13.27
N ILE A 191 -2.51 22.83 -13.10
CA ILE A 191 -2.11 22.25 -11.81
C ILE A 191 -1.78 23.37 -10.82
N VAL A 192 -0.96 24.32 -11.25
CA VAL A 192 -0.52 25.45 -10.43
C VAL A 192 -1.72 26.31 -9.99
N THR A 193 -2.63 26.63 -10.92
CA THR A 193 -3.85 27.39 -10.63
C THR A 193 -4.74 26.66 -9.61
N GLU A 194 -4.92 25.35 -9.77
CA GLU A 194 -5.81 24.59 -8.88
C GLU A 194 -5.24 24.43 -7.46
N VAL A 195 -3.93 24.28 -7.33
CA VAL A 195 -3.26 24.26 -6.01
C VAL A 195 -3.31 25.66 -5.37
N ALA A 196 -3.04 26.73 -6.12
CA ALA A 196 -3.09 28.11 -5.61
C ALA A 196 -4.48 28.49 -5.07
N ARG A 197 -5.54 27.97 -5.71
CA ARG A 197 -6.93 28.24 -5.31
C ARG A 197 -7.31 27.56 -3.98
N ARG A 198 -6.67 26.44 -3.64
CA ARG A 198 -7.06 25.57 -2.51
C ARG A 198 -6.09 25.62 -1.33
N PHE A 199 -4.82 25.91 -1.58
CA PHE A 199 -3.74 25.75 -0.61
C PHE A 199 -2.89 27.01 -0.50
N ASN A 200 -2.07 27.08 0.53
CA ASN A 200 -1.23 28.24 0.83
C ASN A 200 0.07 28.28 0.00
N GLU A 201 0.79 29.39 0.08
CA GLU A 201 2.08 29.61 -0.60
C GLU A 201 3.10 28.49 -0.32
N GLN A 202 3.08 27.94 0.90
CA GLN A 202 4.00 26.90 1.32
C GLN A 202 3.85 25.60 0.51
N MET A 203 2.63 25.27 0.06
CA MET A 203 2.37 24.15 -0.85
C MET A 203 2.69 24.48 -2.32
N MET A 204 2.74 25.76 -2.67
CA MET A 204 3.07 26.21 -4.03
C MET A 204 4.57 26.13 -4.33
N LYS A 205 5.44 26.26 -3.31
CA LYS A 205 6.90 26.29 -3.49
C LYS A 205 7.47 25.16 -4.35
N PRO A 206 7.12 23.87 -4.14
CA PRO A 206 7.66 22.79 -4.95
C PRO A 206 7.31 22.90 -6.45
N LEU A 207 6.09 23.34 -6.75
CA LEU A 207 5.61 23.54 -8.13
C LEU A 207 6.36 24.68 -8.83
N LEU A 208 6.50 25.80 -8.12
CA LEU A 208 7.16 27.01 -8.65
C LEU A 208 8.67 26.82 -8.82
N SER A 209 9.29 25.96 -8.00
CA SER A 209 10.73 25.71 -8.05
C SER A 209 11.16 24.80 -9.22
N ARG A 210 10.25 23.97 -9.73
CA ARG A 210 10.49 23.08 -10.89
C ARG A 210 10.02 23.69 -12.20
N GLY A 211 9.00 24.56 -12.17
CA GLY A 211 8.35 25.10 -13.36
C GLY A 211 9.31 25.86 -14.26
N GLU A 212 9.75 25.23 -15.35
CA GLU A 212 10.36 25.92 -16.48
C GLU A 212 9.34 26.96 -17.00
N ASN A 213 9.65 28.25 -16.89
CA ASN A 213 8.94 29.34 -17.57
C ASN A 213 7.40 29.38 -17.39
N ILE A 214 6.86 28.98 -16.23
CA ILE A 214 5.44 29.26 -15.95
C ILE A 214 5.32 30.77 -15.68
N PRO A 215 4.56 31.54 -16.49
CA PRO A 215 4.41 32.97 -16.26
C PRO A 215 3.75 33.19 -14.90
N ILE A 216 4.55 33.57 -13.90
CA ILE A 216 4.12 33.87 -12.53
C ILE A 216 2.97 34.90 -12.54
N ILE A 217 2.92 35.74 -13.59
CA ILE A 217 1.92 36.79 -13.83
C ILE A 217 0.47 36.29 -13.73
N ILE A 218 0.14 35.05 -14.12
CA ILE A 218 -1.26 34.55 -14.08
C ILE A 218 -1.69 34.21 -12.65
N ILE A 219 -0.76 33.82 -11.78
CA ILE A 219 -1.06 33.41 -10.40
C ILE A 219 -1.49 34.62 -9.55
N ILE A 220 -0.93 35.80 -9.85
CA ILE A 220 -1.14 37.04 -9.08
C ILE A 220 -2.51 37.67 -9.40
N THR A 221 -3.12 37.40 -10.55
CA THR A 221 -4.35 38.10 -10.98
C THR A 221 -5.65 37.45 -10.49
N HIS A 222 -5.62 36.19 -10.04
CA HIS A 222 -6.82 35.43 -9.67
C HIS A 222 -6.88 34.89 -8.24
N THR A 223 -5.94 35.23 -7.35
CA THR A 223 -6.07 34.94 -5.92
C THR A 223 -5.72 36.15 -5.04
N PRO A 224 -6.44 36.39 -3.93
CA PRO A 224 -6.01 37.34 -2.90
C PRO A 224 -4.87 36.70 -2.08
N VAL A 225 -3.75 36.37 -2.72
CA VAL A 225 -2.50 36.12 -2.00
C VAL A 225 -1.87 37.50 -1.80
N GLN A 226 -2.27 38.17 -0.73
CA GLN A 226 -1.47 39.27 -0.22
C GLN A 226 -0.06 38.72 0.08
N ALA A 227 0.93 39.30 -0.59
CA ALA A 227 2.36 39.02 -0.48
C ALA A 227 2.90 37.83 -1.30
N VAL A 228 3.07 38.04 -2.61
CA VAL A 228 4.31 37.63 -3.28
C VAL A 228 4.98 38.87 -3.85
N GLN A 229 5.50 39.70 -2.95
CA GLN A 229 6.55 40.68 -3.29
C GLN A 229 7.83 40.17 -2.63
N SER A 230 8.75 39.65 -3.44
CA SER A 230 10.18 39.48 -3.20
C SER A 230 10.68 38.13 -3.74
N ILE A 231 10.84 38.04 -5.06
CA ILE A 231 11.97 37.27 -5.59
C ILE A 231 12.63 38.20 -6.59
N GLY A 232 13.81 38.71 -6.21
CA GLY A 232 14.65 39.58 -7.01
C GLY A 232 15.18 38.83 -8.24
N TYR A 233 15.32 39.61 -9.31
CA TYR A 233 16.00 39.25 -10.56
C TYR A 233 17.42 38.74 -10.34
#